data_AF-A0A7V3IV27-F1
#
_entry.id   AF-A0A7V3IV27-F1
#
_cell.length_a   1.000
_cell.length_b   1.000
_cell.length_c   1.000
_cell.angle_alpha   90.00
_cell.angle_beta   90.00
_cell.angle_gamma   90.00
#
_symmetry.space_group_name_H-M   'P 1'
#
loop_
_entity.id
_entity.type
_entity.pdbx_description
1 polymer ?
#
loop_
_entity_poly.entity_id
_entity_poly.type
_entity_poly.pdbx_seq_one_letter_code
_entity_poly.pdbx_strand_id
1 'polypeptide(L)'
;YPYNFTNEIAGKTGTTQNQSDGWFMGMVPNLTTGVWVGAEDRAVHFKSVKYGQGATMALPIWGTYMKMNYENKDLGISKASFEKPAHISINLDCDKKPKNNPEQKDDNLDSDDDGLSE
;
A
#
# COMPACT_ATOMS: atom_id res chain seq x y z
N TYR A 1 -1.33 -15.06 8.17
CA TYR A 1 -0.52 -14.31 9.16
C TYR A 1 -1.22 -14.36 10.52
N PRO A 2 -0.50 -14.34 11.65
CA PRO A 2 -1.02 -14.70 12.99
C PRO A 2 -1.94 -13.66 13.65
N TYR A 3 -2.36 -12.60 12.93
CA TYR A 3 -3.11 -11.48 13.51
C TYR A 3 -4.62 -11.69 13.57
N ASN A 4 -5.16 -12.62 12.77
CA ASN A 4 -6.60 -12.97 12.71
C ASN A 4 -7.55 -11.76 12.60
N PHE A 5 -7.18 -10.74 11.84
CA PHE A 5 -8.09 -9.64 11.51
C PHE A 5 -9.19 -10.13 10.58
N THR A 6 -10.44 -9.81 10.91
CA THR A 6 -11.63 -10.24 10.15
C THR A 6 -12.37 -9.08 9.50
N ASN A 7 -11.96 -7.83 9.75
CA ASN A 7 -12.54 -6.63 9.15
C ASN A 7 -11.78 -6.20 7.91
N GLU A 8 -12.40 -5.30 7.12
CA GLU A 8 -11.72 -4.67 6.00
C GLU A 8 -10.59 -3.77 6.48
N ILE A 9 -9.43 -3.94 5.86
CA ILE A 9 -8.22 -3.17 6.09
C ILE A 9 -7.63 -2.90 4.72
N ALA A 10 -7.40 -1.63 4.41
CA ALA A 10 -6.63 -1.24 3.23
C ALA A 10 -5.15 -1.14 3.62
N GLY A 11 -4.26 -1.57 2.75
CA GLY A 11 -2.83 -1.48 3.04
C GLY A 11 -1.94 -1.63 1.81
N LYS A 12 -0.74 -1.08 1.92
CA LYS A 12 0.27 -1.11 0.86
C LYS A 12 1.66 -1.23 1.47
N THR A 13 2.44 -2.14 0.91
CA THR A 13 3.87 -2.29 1.20
C THR A 13 4.70 -1.36 0.32
N GLY A 14 5.86 -0.96 0.82
CA GLY A 14 6.93 -0.47 -0.03
C GLY A 14 8.29 -0.90 0.51
N THR A 15 9.25 -0.94 -0.40
CA THR A 15 10.61 -1.42 -0.17
C THR A 15 11.52 -0.59 -1.06
N THR A 16 12.62 -0.07 -0.53
CA THR A 16 13.64 0.57 -1.37
C THR A 16 14.40 -0.45 -2.19
N GLN A 17 15.07 0.04 -3.23
CA GLN A 17 16.14 -0.72 -3.85
C GLN A 17 17.25 -1.01 -2.84
N ASN A 18 17.92 -2.15 -3.03
CA ASN A 18 18.92 -2.68 -2.09
C ASN A 18 18.39 -2.99 -0.68
N GLN A 19 17.08 -2.99 -0.44
CA GLN A 19 16.49 -3.44 0.83
C GLN A 19 17.00 -2.68 2.08
N SER A 20 17.32 -1.39 1.91
CA SER A 20 17.72 -0.52 3.02
C SER A 20 16.55 -0.16 3.92
N ASP A 21 15.36 -0.03 3.32
CA ASP A 21 14.16 0.47 3.96
C ASP A 21 12.94 -0.34 3.54
N GLY A 22 12.05 -0.56 4.50
CA GLY A 22 10.76 -1.20 4.29
C GLY A 22 9.68 -0.43 5.03
N TRP A 23 8.54 -0.23 4.39
CA TRP A 23 7.38 0.40 5.00
C TRP A 23 6.10 -0.36 4.72
N PHE A 24 5.16 -0.17 5.65
CA PHE A 24 3.79 -0.62 5.50
C PHE A 24 2.87 0.52 5.91
N MET A 25 2.02 0.94 4.97
CA MET A 25 0.90 1.83 5.23
C MET A 25 -0.35 0.97 5.35
N GLY A 26 -1.12 1.15 6.43
CA GLY A 26 -2.39 0.46 6.62
C GLY A 26 -3.43 1.39 7.21
N MET A 27 -4.69 1.15 6.86
CA MET A 27 -5.80 1.98 7.33
C MET A 27 -7.09 1.19 7.52
N VAL A 28 -7.91 1.74 8.42
CA VAL A 28 -9.34 1.45 8.65
C VAL A 28 -10.10 2.79 8.55
N PRO A 29 -11.46 2.80 8.53
CA PRO A 29 -12.21 4.01 8.23
C PRO A 29 -11.85 5.26 9.07
N ASN A 30 -11.41 5.08 10.32
CA ASN A 30 -11.08 6.20 11.22
C ASN A 30 -9.62 6.23 11.70
N LEU A 31 -8.73 5.40 11.14
CA LEU A 31 -7.31 5.39 11.53
C LEU A 31 -6.43 4.99 10.35
N THR A 32 -5.42 5.81 10.09
CA THR A 32 -4.31 5.51 9.18
C THR A 32 -3.03 5.38 9.99
N THR A 33 -2.22 4.37 9.70
CA THR A 33 -0.93 4.15 10.37
C THR A 33 0.12 3.74 9.36
N GLY A 34 1.26 4.42 9.41
CA GLY A 34 2.47 4.06 8.68
C GLY A 34 3.52 3.51 9.64
N VAL A 35 4.18 2.44 9.23
CA VAL A 35 5.37 1.92 9.91
C VAL A 35 6.52 1.90 8.92
N TRP A 36 7.65 2.48 9.32
CA TRP A 36 8.92 2.41 8.60
C TRP A 36 9.92 1.63 9.46
N VAL A 37 10.73 0.82 8.80
CA VAL A 37 11.89 0.15 9.36
C VAL A 37 13.06 0.38 8.42
N GLY A 38 14.17 0.82 8.98
CA GLY A 38 15.42 1.09 8.28
C GLY A 38 16.49 1.50 9.27
N ALA A 39 17.57 2.06 8.76
CA ALA A 39 18.66 2.60 9.56
C ALA A 39 18.93 4.05 9.14
N GLU A 40 19.57 4.82 10.02
CA GLU A 40 19.99 6.18 9.72
C GLU A 40 20.97 6.21 8.52
N ASP A 41 21.94 5.28 8.51
CA ASP A 41 22.84 5.09 7.38
C ASP A 41 22.22 4.12 6.36
N ARG A 42 22.02 4.62 5.12
CA ARG A 42 21.43 3.88 4.02
C ARG A 42 22.33 2.75 3.48
N ALA A 43 23.60 2.74 3.83
CA ALA A 43 24.50 1.63 3.54
C ALA A 43 24.15 0.39 4.37
N VAL A 44 23.43 0.55 5.48
CA VAL A 44 22.91 -0.59 6.25
C VAL A 44 21.67 -1.12 5.55
N HIS A 45 21.72 -2.39 5.14
CA HIS A 45 20.61 -3.04 4.48
C HIS A 45 20.52 -4.51 4.84
N PHE A 46 19.33 -5.09 4.60
CA PHE A 46 19.14 -6.52 4.77
C PHE A 46 19.89 -7.29 3.69
N LYS A 47 20.37 -8.49 4.04
CA LYS A 47 21.15 -9.35 3.13
C LYS A 47 20.35 -9.84 1.92
N SER A 48 19.02 -9.82 1.97
CA SER A 48 18.18 -10.23 0.84
C SER A 48 16.75 -9.69 0.93
N VAL A 49 16.08 -9.64 -0.22
CA VAL A 49 14.65 -9.25 -0.37
C VAL A 49 13.73 -10.05 0.55
N LYS A 50 14.04 -11.34 0.79
CA LYS A 50 13.24 -12.18 1.70
C LYS A 50 13.06 -11.54 3.08
N TYR A 51 14.13 -10.94 3.60
CA TYR A 51 14.12 -10.28 4.91
C TYR A 51 13.84 -8.78 4.80
N GLY A 52 14.28 -8.17 3.71
CA GLY A 52 14.27 -6.74 3.50
C GLY A 52 13.05 -6.17 2.78
N GLN A 53 12.03 -6.97 2.48
CA GLN A 53 10.77 -6.46 1.94
C GLN A 53 9.89 -5.84 3.04
N GLY A 54 9.14 -4.78 2.72
CA GLY A 54 8.24 -4.10 3.67
C GLY A 54 7.22 -5.02 4.35
N ALA A 55 6.80 -6.10 3.67
CA ALA A 55 5.92 -7.13 4.24
C ALA A 55 6.57 -7.97 5.35
N THR A 56 7.90 -8.10 5.33
CA THR A 56 8.65 -8.83 6.37
C THR A 56 9.12 -7.87 7.46
N MET A 57 9.49 -6.63 7.10
CA MET A 57 10.05 -5.65 8.03
C MET A 57 8.98 -4.90 8.82
N ALA A 58 8.09 -4.19 8.14
CA ALA A 58 7.20 -3.20 8.73
C ALA A 58 5.81 -3.76 9.06
N LEU A 59 5.27 -4.64 8.20
CA LEU A 59 3.93 -5.22 8.40
C LEU A 59 3.78 -5.95 9.75
N PRO A 60 4.78 -6.70 10.28
CA PRO A 60 4.60 -7.37 11.56
C PRO A 60 4.45 -6.42 12.75
N ILE A 61 5.17 -5.30 12.73
CA ILE A 61 5.06 -4.25 13.74
C ILE A 61 3.67 -3.61 13.66
N TRP A 62 3.23 -3.27 12.44
CA TRP A 62 1.88 -2.73 12.21
C TRP A 62 0.79 -3.68 12.69
N GLY A 63 0.93 -4.99 12.42
CA GLY A 63 -0.02 -6.01 12.86
C GLY A 63 -0.12 -6.11 14.39
N THR A 64 1.01 -6.09 15.10
CA THR A 64 1.00 -6.07 16.57
C THR A 64 0.37 -4.79 17.12
N TYR A 65 0.74 -3.63 16.57
CA TYR A 65 0.18 -2.33 16.94
C TYR A 65 -1.34 -2.29 16.77
N MET A 66 -1.85 -2.72 15.62
CA MET A 66 -3.29 -2.73 15.37
C MET A 66 -4.05 -3.74 16.23
N LYS A 67 -3.44 -4.89 16.55
CA LYS A 67 -4.03 -5.83 17.50
C LYS A 67 -4.23 -5.19 18.88
N MET A 68 -3.20 -4.51 19.40
CA MET A 68 -3.28 -3.78 20.67
C MET A 68 -4.35 -2.67 20.63
N ASN A 69 -4.42 -1.94 19.52
CA ASN A 69 -5.43 -0.90 19.32
C ASN A 69 -6.86 -1.46 19.31
N TYR A 70 -7.09 -2.62 18.71
CA TYR A 70 -8.40 -3.27 18.72
C TYR A 70 -8.78 -3.89 20.06
N GLU A 71 -7.80 -4.23 20.91
CA GLU A 71 -8.03 -4.72 22.27
C GLU A 71 -8.43 -3.57 23.21
N ASN A 72 -7.95 -2.36 22.96
CA ASN A 72 -8.34 -1.16 23.71
C ASN A 72 -9.59 -0.49 23.12
N LYS A 73 -10.74 -0.76 23.76
CA LYS A 73 -12.04 -0.22 23.32
C LYS A 73 -12.16 1.30 23.45
N ASP A 74 -11.40 1.92 24.34
CA ASP A 74 -11.49 3.37 24.61
C ASP A 74 -10.96 4.21 23.44
N LEU A 75 -10.13 3.61 22.58
CA LEU A 75 -9.62 4.25 21.36
C LEU A 75 -10.68 4.37 20.26
N GLY A 76 -11.77 3.59 20.33
CA GLY A 76 -12.85 3.65 19.34
C GLY A 76 -12.43 3.30 17.92
N ILE A 77 -11.42 2.44 17.74
CA ILE A 77 -10.92 2.08 16.40
C ILE A 77 -11.96 1.25 15.63
N SER A 78 -12.28 1.71 14.43
CA SER A 78 -13.34 1.14 13.60
C SER A 78 -12.97 -0.25 13.06
N LYS A 79 -13.95 -1.14 13.05
CA LYS A 79 -13.92 -2.43 12.34
C LYS A 79 -14.94 -2.47 11.19
N ALA A 80 -15.50 -1.32 10.82
CA ALA A 80 -16.45 -1.21 9.72
C ALA A 80 -15.77 -1.36 8.36
N SER A 81 -16.55 -1.71 7.34
CA SER A 81 -16.15 -1.64 5.94
C SER A 81 -15.95 -0.20 5.46
N PHE A 82 -15.21 -0.03 4.37
CA PHE A 82 -15.07 1.27 3.73
C PHE A 82 -16.36 1.65 2.98
N GLU A 83 -16.80 2.90 3.14
CA GLU A 83 -17.95 3.41 2.40
C GLU A 83 -17.61 3.55 0.91
N LYS A 84 -18.38 2.87 0.07
CA LYS A 84 -18.26 3.03 -1.37
C LYS A 84 -18.88 4.36 -1.79
N PRO A 85 -18.20 5.17 -2.63
CA PRO A 85 -18.77 6.41 -3.13
C PRO A 85 -20.02 6.14 -3.99
N ALA A 86 -21.04 6.99 -3.85
CA ALA A 86 -22.32 6.85 -4.55
C ALA A 86 -22.21 7.01 -6.08
N HIS A 87 -21.24 7.82 -6.53
CA HIS A 87 -20.99 8.07 -7.94
C HIS A 87 -19.50 7.86 -8.24
N ILE A 88 -19.22 7.01 -9.22
CA ILE A 88 -17.87 6.73 -9.72
C ILE A 88 -17.87 7.04 -11.20
N SER A 89 -17.10 8.05 -11.61
CA SER A 89 -17.02 8.51 -13.01
C SER A 89 -16.06 7.70 -13.88
N ILE A 90 -15.26 6.83 -13.26
CA ILE A 90 -14.25 6.01 -13.93
C ILE A 90 -14.70 4.56 -14.04
N ASN A 91 -14.26 3.87 -15.11
CA ASN A 91 -14.47 2.43 -15.22
C ASN A 91 -13.51 1.71 -14.26
N LEU A 92 -14.07 0.90 -13.36
CA LEU A 92 -13.32 0.07 -12.40
C LEU A 92 -13.15 -1.39 -12.85
N ASP A 93 -13.72 -1.75 -14.00
CA ASP A 93 -13.62 -3.07 -14.57
C ASP A 93 -12.34 -3.16 -15.44
N CYS A 94 -11.32 -3.81 -14.89
CA CYS A 94 -10.03 -4.00 -15.56
C CYS A 94 -10.12 -4.85 -16.84
N ASP A 95 -11.18 -5.65 -17.00
CA ASP A 95 -11.38 -6.50 -18.19
C ASP A 95 -12.09 -5.74 -19.32
N LYS A 96 -12.77 -4.63 -19.00
CA LYS A 96 -13.43 -3.78 -19.99
C LYS A 96 -12.48 -2.67 -20.44
N LYS A 97 -11.79 -2.90 -21.56
CA LYS A 97 -11.07 -1.84 -22.27
C LYS A 97 -12.04 -0.67 -22.55
N PRO A 98 -11.59 0.59 -22.42
CA PRO A 98 -12.40 1.72 -22.85
C PRO A 98 -12.79 1.52 -24.31
N LYS A 99 -14.08 1.65 -24.61
CA LYS A 99 -14.52 1.68 -26.00
C LYS A 99 -13.97 2.97 -26.58
N ASN A 100 -12.94 2.87 -27.42
CA ASN A 100 -12.49 4.00 -28.24
C ASN A 100 -13.67 4.46 -29.08
N ASN A 101 -14.35 5.53 -28.65
CA ASN A 101 -15.26 6.27 -29.50
C ASN A 101 -14.39 7.31 -30.24
N PRO A 102 -14.42 7.41 -31.58
CA PRO A 102 -13.46 8.21 -32.35
C PRO A 102 -13.49 9.74 -32.16
N GLU A 103 -14.18 10.29 -31.16
CA GLU A 103 -14.45 11.74 -31.05
C GLU A 103 -13.94 12.42 -29.77
N GLN A 104 -12.93 11.87 -29.09
CA GLN A 104 -12.17 12.65 -28.11
C GLN A 104 -10.69 12.69 -28.50
N LYS A 105 -10.36 13.75 -29.23
CA LYS A 105 -8.99 14.29 -29.30
C LYS A 105 -8.66 14.83 -27.90
N ASP A 106 -7.81 14.13 -27.17
CA ASP A 106 -6.94 14.77 -26.20
C ASP A 106 -5.53 14.69 -26.79
N ASP A 107 -5.03 15.87 -27.16
CA ASP A 107 -3.75 16.10 -27.81
C ASP A 107 -2.59 15.72 -26.88
N ASN A 108 -1.76 14.77 -27.34
CA ASN A 108 -0.29 14.71 -27.26
C ASN A 108 0.48 15.03 -25.96
N LEU A 109 1.54 14.20 -25.78
CA LEU A 109 2.80 14.36 -25.01
C LEU A 109 2.77 13.77 -23.58
N ASP A 110 3.62 12.82 -23.17
CA ASP A 110 4.93 12.40 -23.67
C ASP A 110 5.15 10.89 -23.58
N SER A 111 5.77 10.37 -24.64
CA SER A 111 6.45 9.09 -24.71
C SER A 111 7.87 9.26 -24.19
N ASP A 112 8.21 8.66 -23.06
CA ASP A 112 9.60 8.37 -22.72
C ASP A 112 9.83 6.86 -22.85
N ASP A 113 10.23 6.53 -24.08
CA ASP A 113 11.02 5.36 -24.46
C ASP A 113 12.43 5.54 -23.90
N ASP A 114 12.76 4.85 -22.81
CA ASP A 114 14.15 4.69 -22.37
C ASP A 114 14.55 3.21 -22.46
N GLY A 115 14.64 2.73 -23.69
CA GLY A 115 15.55 1.65 -24.03
C GLY A 115 16.99 2.17 -24.09
N LEU A 116 17.80 1.87 -23.08
CA LEU A 116 19.26 1.86 -23.22
C LEU A 116 19.80 0.51 -22.73
N SER A 117 20.17 -0.28 -23.73
CA SER A 117 21.18 -1.33 -23.66
C SER A 117 22.56 -0.71 -23.41
N GLU A 118 23.27 -1.21 -22.40
CA GLU A 118 24.65 -1.72 -22.48
C GLU A 118 24.83 -2.83 -21.43
#